data_AF-A0A921NS39-F1
#
_entry.id   AF-A0A921NS39-F1
#
_cell.length_a   1.000
_cell.length_b   1.000
_cell.length_c   1.000
_cell.angle_alpha   90.00
_cell.angle_beta   90.00
_cell.angle_gamma   90.00
#
_symmetry.space_group_name_H-M   'P 1'
#
loop_
_entity.id
_entity.type
_entity.pdbx_description
1 polymer ?
#
loop_
_entity_poly.entity_id
_entity_poly.type
_entity_poly.pdbx_seq_one_letter_code
_entity_poly.pdbx_strand_id
1 'polypeptide(L)' 'MQLSFGDAEGLGSRKRTRREVFLAEMEQVVPWQALLGLIEP' A
#
# COMPACT_ATOMS: atom_id res chain seq x y z
N MET A 1 -27.79 16.62 -8.41
CA MET A 1 -26.72 15.68 -8.79
C MET A 1 -26.66 14.62 -7.71
N GLN A 2 -27.06 13.39 -8.01
CA GLN A 2 -27.03 12.29 -7.06
C GLN A 2 -25.65 11.65 -7.14
N LEU A 3 -24.85 11.86 -6.09
CA LEU A 3 -23.54 11.23 -5.97
C LEU A 3 -23.77 9.74 -5.75
N SER A 4 -23.42 8.95 -6.76
CA SER A 4 -23.40 7.50 -6.67
C SER A 4 -22.23 7.06 -5.79
N PHE A 5 -22.27 5.83 -5.28
CA PHE A 5 -21.19 5.28 -4.46
C PHE A 5 -19.83 5.29 -5.21
N GLY A 6 -19.85 5.24 -6.54
CA GLY A 6 -18.66 5.39 -7.39
C GLY A 6 -18.13 6.83 -7.48
N ASP A 7 -18.96 7.84 -7.28
CA ASP A 7 -18.54 9.25 -7.28
C ASP A 7 -17.82 9.65 -5.98
N ALA A 8 -18.00 8.88 -4.91
CA ALA A 8 -17.34 9.08 -3.62
C ALA A 8 -15.86 8.63 -3.61
N GLU A 9 -15.43 7.83 -4.59
CA GLU A 9 -14.05 7.36 -4.67
C GLU A 9 -13.05 8.46 -5.09
N GLY A 10 -13.54 9.53 -5.73
CA GLY A 10 -12.71 10.66 -6.19
C GLY A 10 -12.74 11.92 -5.31
N LEU A 11 -13.65 12.00 -4.33
CA LEU A 11 -13.94 13.24 -3.59
C LEU A 11 -13.40 13.27 -2.15
N GLY A 12 -12.85 12.17 -1.65
CA GLY A 12 -12.23 12.12 -0.34
C GLY A 12 -10.92 11.36 -0.43
N SER A 13 -9.81 12.01 -0.07
CA SER A 13 -8.52 11.33 0.08
C SER A 13 -8.74 10.09 0.97
N ARG A 14 -8.73 8.91 0.36
CA ARG A 14 -9.06 7.66 1.05
C ARG A 14 -8.08 7.53 2.21
N LYS A 15 -8.60 7.49 3.44
CA LYS A 15 -7.77 7.28 4.63
C LYS A 15 -6.98 6.00 4.40
N ARG A 16 -5.65 6.10 4.39
CA ARG A 16 -4.79 4.93 4.24
C ARG A 16 -5.14 3.93 5.32
N THR A 17 -5.34 2.69 4.92
CA THR A 17 -5.63 1.63 5.88
C THR A 17 -4.38 1.33 6.69
N ARG A 18 -4.53 0.79 7.92
CA ARG A 18 -3.38 0.38 8.75
C ARG A 18 -2.46 -0.59 8.01
N ARG A 19 -3.03 -1.46 7.16
CA ARG A 19 -2.30 -2.38 6.28
C ARG A 19 -1.46 -1.64 5.25
N GLU A 20 -2.02 -0.63 4.57
CA GLU A 20 -1.29 0.16 3.57
C GLU A 20 -0.13 0.93 4.18
N VAL A 21 -0.33 1.52 5.37
CA VAL A 21 0.75 2.22 6.10
C VAL A 21 1.87 1.23 6.44
N PHE A 22 1.51 0.08 7.03
CA PHE A 22 2.48 -0.95 7.37
C PHE A 22 3.26 -1.45 6.15
N LEU A 23 2.58 -1.73 5.03
CA LEU A 23 3.25 -2.21 3.82
C LEU A 23 4.18 -1.14 3.21
N ALA A 24 3.81 0.14 3.27
CA ALA A 24 4.66 1.23 2.80
C ALA A 24 5.92 1.39 3.66
N GLU A 25 5.81 1.18 4.97
CA GLU A 25 6.97 1.16 5.88
C GLU A 25 7.86 -0.07 5.60
N MET A 26 7.25 -1.26 5.44
CA MET A 26 7.97 -2.49 5.10
C MET A 26 8.78 -2.35 3.82
N GLU A 27 8.27 -1.69 2.79
CA GLU A 27 9.02 -1.50 1.54
C GLU A 27 10.34 -0.73 1.74
N GLN A 28 10.41 0.15 2.74
CA GLN A 28 11.63 0.91 3.04
C GLN A 28 12.60 0.16 3.95
N VAL A 29 12.08 -0.66 4.87
CA VAL A 29 12.91 -1.33 5.89
C VAL A 29 13.32 -2.74 5.49
N VAL A 30 12.66 -3.36 4.51
CA VAL A 30 12.98 -4.71 4.08
C VAL A 30 14.13 -4.69 3.06
N PRO A 31 15.27 -5.33 3.34
CA PRO A 31 16.40 -5.38 2.41
C PRO A 31 16.17 -6.47 1.36
N TRP A 32 15.27 -6.23 0.40
CA TRP A 32 14.83 -7.22 -0.58
C TRP A 32 15.97 -7.90 -1.33
N GLN A 33 16.98 -7.14 -1.77
CA GLN A 33 18.13 -7.70 -2.49
C GLN A 33 18.94 -8.70 -1.64
N ALA A 34 19.12 -8.44 -0.35
CA ALA A 34 19.83 -9.35 0.54
C ALA A 34 19.03 -10.63 0.79
N LEU A 35 17.69 -10.51 0.92
CA LEU A 35 16.81 -11.67 1.08
C LEU A 35 16.79 -12.54 -0.17
N LEU A 36 16.76 -11.93 -1.36
CA LEU A 36 16.81 -12.64 -2.63
C LEU A 36 18.10 -13.46 -2.76
N GLY A 37 19.26 -12.92 -2.36
CA GLY A 37 20.53 -13.67 -2.39
C GLY A 37 20.60 -14.85 -1.40
N LEU A 38 19.75 -14.89 -0.38
CA LEU A 38 19.68 -16.02 0.57
C LEU A 38 18.78 -17.16 0.08
N ILE A 39 17.89 -16.89 -0.87
CA ILE A 39 16.97 -17.90 -1.44
C ILE A 39 17.45 -18.46 -2.78
N GLU A 40 18.57 -17.96 -3.32
CA GLU A 40 19.21 -18.54 -4.49
C GLU A 40 19.87 -19.90 -4.12
N PRO A 41 19.73 -20.96 -4.95
CA PRO A 41 20.23 -22.31 -4.66
C PRO A 41 21.75 -22.44 -4.54
#